data_AF-A0A963WRV3-F1
#
_entry.id   AF-A0A963WRV3-F1
#
_cell.length_a   1.000
_cell.length_b   1.000
_cell.length_c   1.000
_cell.angle_alpha   90.00
_cell.angle_beta   90.00
_cell.angle_gamma   90.00
#
_symmetry.space_group_name_H-M   'P 1'
#
loop_
_entity.id
_entity.type
_entity.pdbx_description
1 polymer ?
#
loop_
_entity_poly.entity_id
_entity_poly.type
_entity_poly.pdbx_seq_one_letter_code
_entity_poly.pdbx_strand_id
1 'polypeptide(L)'
;MAMDIAFVNLRVPNQTPLGRINGSSNLTTLVGWVGVQDDGPSSIYLASDSRVTWEAGKQRWDAGRKLFAFHSSPDLLGYCGDALLPAHLLGQLTELADCGLLFDAAESAEARHAAIVERFKTSIAQCDRAARRDFTVVHAARDDGGARRQFLVWYISCEQGEISERHFATLDADAEHKSRHLFALGTGGSVYIDEVIRWNASAQSHTSRAYFTALCDVLKAGHDPNSGGSPQLVGLYRTGGGRAYGISYDGGRYFHGLPVPYATNSIAIEWRDETFQRIDGETLRPLRGAQRQVRPKFPNTGKKG
;
A
#
# COMPACT_ATOMS: atom_id res chain seq x y z
N MET A 1 -32.96 18.87 18.60
CA MET A 1 -33.32 17.44 18.68
C MET A 1 -32.42 16.72 17.70
N ALA A 2 -31.22 16.35 18.17
CA ALA A 2 -30.17 15.75 17.35
C ALA A 2 -30.42 14.22 17.29
N MET A 3 -30.50 13.67 16.08
CA MET A 3 -30.56 12.22 15.88
C MET A 3 -29.14 11.67 15.79
N ASP A 4 -28.77 10.89 16.81
CA ASP A 4 -27.65 9.96 16.80
C ASP A 4 -27.80 8.98 15.62
N ILE A 5 -26.83 9.00 14.71
CA ILE A 5 -26.63 7.93 13.73
C ILE A 5 -25.56 7.01 14.31
N ALA A 6 -26.01 5.84 14.77
CA ALA A 6 -25.15 4.78 15.29
C ALA A 6 -24.13 4.34 14.23
N PHE A 7 -22.85 4.57 14.53
CA PHE A 7 -21.73 4.01 13.77
C PHE A 7 -21.71 2.49 13.94
N VAL A 8 -21.90 1.75 12.84
CA VAL A 8 -21.62 0.31 12.80
C VAL A 8 -20.10 0.15 12.91
N ASN A 9 -19.69 -0.42 14.05
CA ASN A 9 -18.33 -0.80 14.36
C ASN A 9 -17.69 -1.66 13.25
N LEU A 10 -16.76 -1.09 12.48
CA LEU A 10 -15.66 -1.83 11.84
C LEU A 10 -14.62 -2.24 12.90
N ARG A 11 -15.07 -2.79 14.05
CA ARG A 11 -14.18 -3.31 15.08
C ARG A 11 -13.71 -4.68 14.65
N VAL A 12 -12.45 -4.77 14.28
CA VAL A 12 -11.68 -6.01 14.42
C VAL A 12 -11.74 -6.40 15.91
N PRO A 13 -12.18 -7.61 16.28
CA PRO A 13 -12.09 -8.05 17.66
C PRO A 13 -10.60 -8.02 18.07
N ASN A 14 -10.29 -7.37 19.19
CA ASN A 14 -8.94 -7.15 19.76
C ASN A 14 -8.04 -6.04 19.20
N GLN A 15 -8.56 -5.07 18.44
CA GLN A 15 -7.79 -3.82 18.22
C GLN A 15 -8.11 -2.76 19.28
N THR A 16 -7.08 -2.38 20.03
CA THR A 16 -6.95 -1.06 20.68
C THR A 16 -7.42 0.00 19.67
N PRO A 17 -8.22 1.01 20.09
CA PRO A 17 -8.82 1.95 19.16
C PRO A 17 -7.76 2.51 18.20
N LEU A 18 -8.06 2.46 16.89
CA LEU A 18 -7.30 3.06 15.80
C LEU A 18 -6.83 4.44 16.26
N GLY A 19 -5.58 4.50 16.71
CA GLY A 19 -4.95 5.75 17.06
C GLY A 19 -4.91 6.57 15.79
N ARG A 20 -5.64 7.69 15.77
CA ARG A 20 -5.27 8.79 14.90
C ARG A 20 -3.80 9.05 15.17
N ILE A 21 -2.94 8.75 14.21
CA ILE A 21 -1.56 9.23 14.26
C ILE A 21 -1.68 10.73 13.98
N ASN A 22 -1.94 11.50 15.04
CA ASN A 22 -1.93 12.96 15.01
C ASN A 22 -0.46 13.40 14.93
N GLY A 23 0.03 13.64 13.72
CA GLY A 23 1.36 14.17 13.46
C GLY A 23 1.36 14.91 12.12
N SER A 24 1.49 16.23 12.19
CA SER A 24 1.34 17.19 11.10
C SER A 24 2.50 17.17 10.11
N SER A 25 2.57 16.17 9.22
CA SER A 25 3.45 16.17 8.03
C SER A 25 3.26 14.97 7.08
N ASN A 26 2.31 14.07 7.36
CA ASN A 26 2.12 12.83 6.58
C ASN A 26 1.43 13.07 5.22
N LEU A 27 2.11 13.74 4.29
CA LEU A 27 1.71 13.84 2.88
C LEU A 27 1.72 12.44 2.28
N THR A 28 0.75 12.12 1.39
CA THR A 28 0.55 10.83 0.65
C THR A 28 -0.78 10.16 0.99
N THR A 29 -1.27 9.30 0.09
CA THR A 29 -2.20 8.23 0.43
C THR A 29 -1.47 6.90 0.35
N LEU A 30 -1.29 6.23 1.48
CA LEU A 30 -0.68 4.89 1.55
C LEU A 30 -1.69 3.92 2.15
N VAL A 31 -2.02 2.86 1.44
CA VAL A 31 -3.08 1.94 1.82
C VAL A 31 -2.60 0.50 1.73
N GLY A 32 -3.19 -0.36 2.56
CA GLY A 32 -2.89 -1.79 2.57
C GLY A 32 -4.13 -2.63 2.77
N TRP A 33 -4.16 -3.80 2.13
CA TRP A 33 -5.24 -4.77 2.31
C TRP A 33 -4.72 -6.20 2.13
N VAL A 34 -5.46 -7.14 2.71
CA VAL A 34 -5.25 -8.59 2.52
C VAL A 34 -6.31 -9.14 1.57
N GLY A 35 -5.85 -9.87 0.56
CA GLY A 35 -6.70 -10.64 -0.35
C GLY A 35 -6.94 -12.03 0.24
N VAL A 36 -8.20 -12.40 0.42
CA VAL A 36 -8.60 -13.69 1.02
C VAL A 36 -9.28 -14.56 -0.04
N GLN A 37 -8.97 -15.85 -0.02
CA GLN A 37 -9.63 -16.91 -0.79
C GLN A 37 -10.23 -17.95 0.17
N ASP A 38 -10.79 -19.03 -0.36
CA ASP A 38 -11.49 -20.05 0.43
C ASP A 38 -10.59 -20.69 1.52
N ASP A 39 -9.28 -20.75 1.28
CA ASP A 39 -8.24 -21.28 2.18
C ASP A 39 -7.52 -20.20 3.00
N GLY A 40 -8.13 -19.02 3.16
CA GLY A 40 -7.62 -17.92 4.00
C GLY A 40 -6.82 -16.87 3.21
N PRO A 41 -5.93 -16.09 3.87
CA PRO A 41 -5.10 -15.10 3.20
C PRO A 41 -4.31 -15.70 2.03
N SER A 42 -4.48 -15.10 0.87
CA SER A 42 -3.83 -15.49 -0.40
C SER A 42 -2.78 -14.49 -0.84
N SER A 43 -2.94 -13.24 -0.40
CA SER A 43 -2.10 -12.14 -0.78
C SER A 43 -2.21 -10.98 0.19
N ILE A 44 -1.17 -10.16 0.23
CA ILE A 44 -1.20 -8.83 0.85
C ILE A 44 -0.68 -7.83 -0.17
N TYR A 45 -1.29 -6.64 -0.20
CA TYR A 45 -0.92 -5.58 -1.13
C TYR A 45 -0.72 -4.26 -0.39
N LEU A 46 0.23 -3.49 -0.90
CA LEU A 46 0.37 -2.07 -0.60
C LEU A 46 0.08 -1.29 -1.87
N ALA A 47 -0.66 -0.19 -1.75
CA ALA A 47 -0.87 0.75 -2.84
C ALA A 47 -0.71 2.19 -2.36
N SER A 48 -0.31 3.07 -3.26
CA SER A 48 -0.10 4.47 -2.95
C SER A 48 -0.23 5.35 -4.19
N ASP A 49 -0.37 6.65 -3.99
CA ASP A 49 -0.26 7.63 -5.06
C ASP A 49 1.23 7.87 -5.44
N SER A 50 1.51 8.64 -6.50
CA SER A 50 2.89 8.96 -6.93
C SER A 50 3.28 10.42 -6.75
N ARG A 51 2.43 11.24 -6.12
CA ARG A 51 2.71 12.66 -5.89
C ARG A 51 3.66 12.84 -4.71
N VAL A 52 4.78 13.49 -4.95
CA VAL A 52 5.58 14.13 -3.90
C VAL A 52 5.24 15.62 -3.91
N THR A 53 4.99 16.18 -2.74
CA THR A 53 4.57 17.58 -2.58
C THR A 53 5.56 18.29 -1.67
N TRP A 54 5.98 19.50 -2.06
CA TRP A 54 6.87 20.36 -1.26
C TRP A 54 6.23 21.73 -1.01
N GLU A 55 6.84 22.50 -0.10
CA GLU A 55 6.46 23.88 0.18
C GLU A 55 4.96 24.07 0.44
N ALA A 56 4.38 23.16 1.22
CA ALA A 56 2.96 23.13 1.58
C ALA A 56 1.99 23.15 0.36
N GLY A 57 2.32 22.39 -0.70
CA GLY A 57 1.43 22.23 -1.85
C GLY A 57 1.79 23.06 -3.07
N LYS A 58 2.80 23.94 -2.98
CA LYS A 58 3.16 24.85 -4.09
C LYS A 58 3.91 24.14 -5.21
N GLN A 59 4.68 23.12 -4.87
CA GLN A 59 5.48 22.36 -5.82
C GLN A 59 5.13 20.89 -5.70
N ARG A 60 5.05 20.20 -6.84
CA ARG A 60 4.70 18.79 -6.88
C ARG A 60 5.42 18.04 -7.99
N TRP A 61 5.60 16.75 -7.77
CA TRP A 61 6.09 15.80 -8.77
C TRP A 61 5.23 14.54 -8.73
N ASP A 62 4.53 14.26 -9.82
CA ASP A 62 3.51 13.20 -9.91
C ASP A 62 4.09 11.83 -10.37
N ALA A 63 5.38 11.56 -10.11
CA ALA A 63 6.04 10.30 -10.48
C ALA A 63 7.05 9.78 -9.44
N GLY A 64 6.92 10.18 -8.18
CA GLY A 64 7.76 9.68 -7.10
C GLY A 64 7.39 8.27 -6.66
N ARG A 65 8.39 7.39 -6.53
CA ARG A 65 8.21 6.01 -6.05
C ARG A 65 8.01 6.00 -4.54
N LYS A 66 6.92 5.36 -4.07
CA LYS A 66 6.60 5.22 -2.64
C LYS A 66 6.55 3.78 -2.15
N LEU A 67 6.57 2.83 -3.08
CA LEU A 67 6.43 1.40 -2.80
C LEU A 67 7.62 0.60 -3.34
N PHE A 68 8.02 -0.39 -2.56
CA PHE A 68 9.17 -1.24 -2.80
C PHE A 68 8.78 -2.69 -2.51
N ALA A 69 9.35 -3.60 -3.27
CA ALA A 69 9.12 -5.04 -3.17
C ALA A 69 10.45 -5.73 -3.34
N PHE A 70 10.78 -6.64 -2.44
CA PHE A 70 12.04 -7.37 -2.47
C PHE A 70 11.80 -8.60 -3.36
N HIS A 71 12.60 -8.79 -4.41
CA HIS A 71 12.44 -9.92 -5.31
C HIS A 71 12.95 -11.23 -4.67
N SER A 72 14.03 -11.16 -3.89
CA SER A 72 14.67 -12.33 -3.27
C SER A 72 13.98 -12.83 -2.00
N SER A 73 13.15 -11.99 -1.36
CA SER A 73 12.48 -12.30 -0.10
C SER A 73 11.01 -11.83 -0.11
N PRO A 74 10.15 -12.40 0.75
CA PRO A 74 8.73 -12.06 0.73
C PRO A 74 8.42 -10.83 1.57
N ASP A 75 9.03 -9.69 1.22
CA ASP A 75 8.92 -8.43 1.94
C ASP A 75 8.52 -7.26 1.01
N LEU A 76 7.65 -6.39 1.52
CA LEU A 76 7.18 -5.17 0.87
C LEU A 76 7.40 -4.00 1.81
N LEU A 77 7.77 -2.86 1.24
CA LEU A 77 7.89 -1.60 1.96
C LEU A 77 7.10 -0.51 1.27
N GLY A 78 6.47 0.36 2.06
CA GLY A 78 5.82 1.57 1.57
C GLY A 78 5.95 2.69 2.58
N TYR A 79 5.95 3.95 2.16
CA TYR A 79 6.09 5.07 3.09
C TYR A 79 5.09 6.21 2.85
N CYS A 80 4.84 6.98 3.91
CA CYS A 80 4.16 8.28 3.87
C CYS A 80 4.88 9.29 4.79
N GLY A 81 4.67 10.58 4.57
CA GLY A 81 5.42 11.64 5.25
C GLY A 81 6.54 12.20 4.39
N ASP A 82 7.69 12.50 5.00
CA ASP A 82 8.86 12.95 4.26
C ASP A 82 9.21 11.97 3.14
N ALA A 83 9.63 12.51 1.98
CA ALA A 83 9.96 11.69 0.83
C ALA A 83 11.46 11.44 0.67
N LEU A 84 12.31 12.33 1.15
CA LEU A 84 13.72 12.30 0.80
C LEU A 84 14.40 11.08 1.42
N LEU A 85 14.37 10.97 2.74
CA LEU A 85 15.08 9.91 3.44
C LEU A 85 14.49 8.51 3.18
N PRO A 86 13.17 8.28 3.31
CA PRO A 86 12.64 6.94 3.07
C PRO A 86 12.79 6.51 1.61
N ALA A 87 12.64 7.38 0.61
CA ALA A 87 12.82 6.96 -0.79
C ALA A 87 14.24 6.46 -1.06
N HIS A 88 15.27 7.11 -0.51
CA HIS A 88 16.66 6.70 -0.66
C HIS A 88 16.95 5.41 0.12
N LEU A 89 16.59 5.39 1.40
CA LEU A 89 16.91 4.25 2.27
C LEU A 89 16.17 2.98 1.82
N LEU A 90 14.88 3.07 1.47
CA LEU A 90 14.13 1.92 0.97
C LEU A 90 14.70 1.38 -0.34
N GLY A 91 15.19 2.25 -1.23
CA GLY A 91 15.90 1.84 -2.44
C GLY A 91 17.16 1.04 -2.12
N GLN A 92 17.99 1.54 -1.21
CA GLN A 92 19.20 0.84 -0.76
C GLN A 92 18.89 -0.50 -0.08
N LEU A 93 17.88 -0.54 0.79
CA LEU A 93 17.48 -1.76 1.49
C LEU A 93 16.95 -2.83 0.53
N THR A 94 16.17 -2.42 -0.47
CA THR A 94 15.68 -3.34 -1.52
C THR A 94 16.85 -3.97 -2.26
N GLU A 95 17.81 -3.16 -2.69
CA GLU A 95 19.00 -3.65 -3.41
C GLU A 95 19.86 -4.58 -2.53
N LEU A 96 20.08 -4.21 -1.27
CA LEU A 96 20.82 -5.04 -0.31
C LEU A 96 20.13 -6.39 -0.07
N ALA A 97 18.81 -6.41 0.07
CA ALA A 97 18.06 -7.65 0.22
C ALA A 97 18.11 -8.52 -1.04
N ASP A 98 17.93 -7.91 -2.22
CA ASP A 98 17.97 -8.62 -3.50
C ASP A 98 19.36 -9.18 -3.83
N CYS A 99 20.42 -8.55 -3.33
CA CYS A 99 21.79 -9.08 -3.38
C CYS A 99 22.12 -10.09 -2.26
N GLY A 100 21.21 -10.37 -1.32
CA GLY A 100 21.46 -11.27 -0.18
C GLY A 100 22.41 -10.70 0.88
N LEU A 101 22.54 -9.36 0.96
CA LEU A 101 23.44 -8.65 1.86
C LEU A 101 22.74 -8.02 3.08
N LEU A 102 21.40 -7.96 3.08
CA LEU A 102 20.64 -7.39 4.20
C LEU A 102 20.34 -8.43 5.30
N PHE A 103 19.90 -9.62 4.89
CA PHE A 103 19.55 -10.78 5.71
C PHE A 103 19.51 -12.03 4.83
N ASP A 104 19.44 -13.22 5.44
CA ASP A 104 19.15 -14.46 4.71
C ASP A 104 17.64 -14.57 4.44
N ALA A 105 17.26 -14.90 3.21
CA ALA A 105 15.86 -15.03 2.80
C ALA A 105 15.09 -16.12 3.56
N ALA A 106 15.80 -17.09 4.17
CA ALA A 106 15.21 -18.14 4.99
C ALA A 106 14.92 -17.70 6.44
N GLU A 107 15.38 -16.51 6.86
CA GLU A 107 15.07 -15.98 8.20
C GLU A 107 13.58 -15.73 8.38
N SER A 108 13.10 -15.73 9.64
CA SER A 108 11.70 -15.41 9.93
C SER A 108 11.37 -13.96 9.57
N ALA A 109 10.09 -13.67 9.36
CA ALA A 109 9.66 -12.31 9.04
C ALA A 109 10.04 -11.29 10.13
N GLU A 110 10.05 -11.68 11.40
CA GLU A 110 10.49 -10.87 12.53
C GLU A 110 11.99 -10.56 12.48
N ALA A 111 12.82 -11.54 12.14
CA ALA A 111 14.27 -11.35 12.03
C ALA A 111 14.61 -10.39 10.87
N ARG A 112 13.95 -10.59 9.71
CA ARG A 112 14.09 -9.66 8.56
C ARG A 112 13.58 -8.26 8.90
N HIS A 113 12.46 -8.15 9.63
CA HIS A 113 11.96 -6.86 10.11
C HIS A 113 12.97 -6.15 11.04
N ALA A 114 13.52 -6.88 12.02
CA ALA A 114 14.51 -6.33 12.94
C ALA A 114 15.75 -5.82 12.19
N ALA A 115 16.24 -6.56 11.21
CA ALA A 115 17.36 -6.13 10.36
C ALA A 115 17.05 -4.83 9.60
N ILE A 116 15.83 -4.69 9.05
CA ILE A 116 15.37 -3.46 8.40
C ILE A 116 15.34 -2.30 9.41
N VAL A 117 14.77 -2.50 10.59
CA VAL A 117 14.66 -1.47 11.64
C VAL A 117 16.03 -1.00 12.11
N GLU A 118 16.98 -1.90 12.32
CA GLU A 118 18.35 -1.55 12.69
C GLU A 118 19.06 -0.70 11.61
N ARG A 119 18.76 -0.93 10.33
CA ARG A 119 19.24 -0.06 9.25
C ARG A 119 18.59 1.32 9.27
N PHE A 120 17.31 1.43 9.59
CA PHE A 120 16.65 2.72 9.83
C PHE A 120 17.32 3.48 10.98
N LYS A 121 17.50 2.83 12.14
CA LYS A 121 18.17 3.43 13.31
C LYS A 121 19.57 3.93 12.97
N THR A 122 20.37 3.09 12.33
CA THR A 122 21.75 3.43 11.94
C THR A 122 21.80 4.59 10.96
N SER A 123 20.91 4.60 9.95
CA SER A 123 20.88 5.65 8.93
C SER A 123 20.42 6.99 9.51
N ILE A 124 19.39 7.00 10.35
CA ILE A 124 18.92 8.22 11.02
C ILE A 124 19.98 8.79 11.96
N ALA A 125 20.73 7.93 12.67
CA ALA A 125 21.81 8.37 13.55
C ALA A 125 22.93 9.12 12.78
N GLN A 126 23.15 8.77 11.51
CA GLN A 126 24.12 9.42 10.62
C GLN A 126 23.59 10.71 9.97
N CYS A 127 22.28 10.97 10.01
CA CYS A 127 21.71 12.17 9.46
C CYS A 127 21.79 13.35 10.44
N ASP A 128 22.14 14.53 9.92
CA ASP A 128 22.03 15.78 10.64
C ASP A 128 20.60 15.98 11.18
N ARG A 129 20.50 16.46 12.42
CA ARG A 129 19.20 16.63 13.09
C ARG A 129 18.23 17.52 12.29
N ALA A 130 18.75 18.52 11.56
CA ALA A 130 17.95 19.41 10.72
C ALA A 130 17.33 18.72 9.49
N ALA A 131 17.91 17.60 9.04
CA ALA A 131 17.41 16.79 7.93
C ALA A 131 16.44 15.68 8.39
N ARG A 132 16.31 15.44 9.70
CA ARG A 132 15.40 14.44 10.25
C ARG A 132 13.97 14.97 10.19
N ARG A 133 13.21 14.45 9.24
CA ARG A 133 11.78 14.74 9.06
C ARG A 133 10.96 13.52 9.45
N ASP A 134 9.71 13.77 9.84
CA ASP A 134 8.83 12.69 10.26
C ASP A 134 8.34 11.90 9.04
N PHE A 135 8.34 10.57 9.19
CA PHE A 135 7.78 9.65 8.20
C PHE A 135 7.33 8.37 8.88
N THR A 136 6.49 7.63 8.19
CA THR A 136 6.11 6.27 8.57
C THR A 136 6.34 5.34 7.40
N VAL A 137 7.02 4.23 7.67
CA VAL A 137 7.21 3.12 6.75
C VAL A 137 6.34 1.96 7.22
N VAL A 138 5.63 1.36 6.28
CA VAL A 138 4.95 0.07 6.48
C VAL A 138 5.85 -1.03 5.95
N HIS A 139 6.08 -2.04 6.79
CA HIS A 139 6.69 -3.30 6.40
C HIS A 139 5.62 -4.38 6.38
N ALA A 140 5.37 -4.98 5.22
CA ALA A 140 4.48 -6.11 5.07
C ALA A 140 5.29 -7.31 4.58
N ALA A 141 5.26 -8.41 5.34
CA ALA A 141 6.04 -9.60 5.05
C ALA A 141 5.20 -10.87 5.08
N ARG A 142 5.67 -11.91 4.39
CA ARG A 142 5.19 -13.28 4.62
C ARG A 142 6.18 -14.00 5.54
N ASP A 143 5.65 -14.70 6.53
CA ASP A 143 6.43 -15.66 7.29
C ASP A 143 6.20 -17.06 6.72
N ASP A 144 7.30 -17.65 6.26
CA ASP A 144 7.36 -18.99 5.67
C ASP A 144 7.92 -20.03 6.64
N GLY A 145 8.43 -19.62 7.82
CA GLY A 145 9.09 -20.49 8.80
C GLY A 145 8.17 -21.18 9.82
N GLY A 146 6.91 -20.76 9.91
CA GLY A 146 5.93 -21.29 10.86
C GLY A 146 5.10 -22.49 10.36
N ALA A 147 4.34 -23.11 11.27
CA ALA A 147 3.40 -24.20 10.95
C ALA A 147 2.26 -23.78 10.00
N ARG A 148 1.98 -22.47 9.91
CA ARG A 148 1.03 -21.86 8.98
C ARG A 148 1.68 -20.65 8.33
N ARG A 149 1.53 -20.51 7.01
CA ARG A 149 1.93 -19.29 6.29
C ARG A 149 1.03 -18.14 6.72
N GLN A 150 1.64 -17.04 7.10
CA GLN A 150 0.95 -15.85 7.61
C GLN A 150 1.55 -14.59 7.00
N PHE A 151 0.73 -13.54 6.88
CA PHE A 151 1.23 -12.22 6.55
C PHE A 151 1.32 -11.37 7.82
N LEU A 152 2.43 -10.67 7.97
CA LEU A 152 2.67 -9.77 9.09
C LEU A 152 2.84 -8.35 8.59
N VAL A 153 2.41 -7.40 9.40
CA VAL A 153 2.52 -5.98 9.11
C VAL A 153 3.07 -5.25 10.33
N TRP A 154 4.07 -4.41 10.10
CA TRP A 154 4.65 -3.50 11.09
C TRP A 154 4.69 -2.07 10.56
N TYR A 155 4.71 -1.12 11.48
CA TYR A 155 5.04 0.27 11.20
C TYR A 155 6.39 0.61 11.81
N ILE A 156 7.20 1.34 11.05
CA ILE A 156 8.45 1.96 11.47
C ILE A 156 8.24 3.46 11.35
N SER A 157 8.22 4.18 12.46
CA SER A 157 8.00 5.62 12.50
C SER A 157 9.27 6.34 12.89
N CYS A 158 9.60 7.39 12.15
CA CYS A 158 10.56 8.41 12.55
C CYS A 158 9.78 9.61 13.06
N GLU A 159 9.93 9.95 14.33
CA GLU A 159 9.32 11.13 14.94
C GLU A 159 10.41 11.92 15.67
N GLN A 160 10.58 13.20 15.30
CA GLN A 160 11.63 14.06 15.88
C GLN A 160 13.05 13.46 15.77
N GLY A 161 13.27 12.60 14.79
CA GLY A 161 14.55 11.93 14.56
C GLY A 161 14.80 10.68 15.40
N GLU A 162 13.77 10.16 16.07
CA GLU A 162 13.81 8.89 16.80
C GLU A 162 13.03 7.82 16.03
N ILE A 163 13.61 6.62 15.91
CA ILE A 163 12.97 5.48 15.27
C ILE A 163 12.21 4.65 16.31
N SER A 164 10.94 4.40 16.05
CA SER A 164 10.11 3.45 16.79
C SER A 164 9.50 2.43 15.83
N GLU A 165 9.22 1.23 16.34
CA GLU A 165 8.53 0.18 15.59
C GLU A 165 7.29 -0.30 16.33
N ARG A 166 6.29 -0.75 15.58
CA ARG A 166 5.06 -1.32 16.13
C ARG A 166 4.56 -2.45 15.25
N HIS A 167 4.39 -3.63 15.83
CA HIS A 167 3.63 -4.70 15.20
C HIS A 167 2.16 -4.29 15.06
N PHE A 168 1.66 -4.30 13.83
CA PHE A 168 0.31 -3.84 13.49
C PHE A 168 -0.68 -5.00 13.37
N ALA A 169 -0.32 -6.06 12.65
CA ALA A 169 -1.22 -7.17 12.42
C ALA A 169 -0.47 -8.46 12.06
N THR A 170 -1.00 -9.58 12.57
CA THR A 170 -0.76 -10.92 12.06
C THR A 170 -2.04 -11.39 11.36
N LEU A 171 -1.92 -11.86 10.12
CA LEU A 171 -3.04 -12.28 9.29
C LEU A 171 -2.90 -13.76 9.00
N ASP A 172 -3.65 -14.56 9.76
CA ASP A 172 -3.69 -16.01 9.65
C ASP A 172 -4.95 -16.50 8.91
N ALA A 173 -5.03 -17.83 8.72
CA ALA A 173 -6.08 -18.49 7.95
C ALA A 173 -7.48 -18.45 8.58
N ASP A 174 -7.64 -17.94 9.82
CA ASP A 174 -8.85 -18.17 10.62
C ASP A 174 -9.89 -17.04 10.53
N ALA A 175 -9.85 -16.21 9.48
CA ALA A 175 -10.80 -15.11 9.30
C ALA A 175 -11.64 -15.29 8.04
N GLU A 176 -12.94 -14.96 8.16
CA GLU A 176 -13.96 -14.79 7.12
C GLU A 176 -13.41 -14.75 5.68
N HIS A 177 -14.03 -15.50 4.74
CA HIS A 177 -13.67 -15.62 3.31
C HIS A 177 -13.81 -14.31 2.48
N LYS A 178 -13.35 -13.18 3.02
CA LYS A 178 -13.52 -11.83 2.51
C LYS A 178 -12.20 -11.09 2.61
N SER A 179 -11.84 -10.37 1.55
CA SER A 179 -10.67 -9.49 1.60
C SER A 179 -10.92 -8.37 2.61
N ARG A 180 -9.86 -7.91 3.27
CA ARG A 180 -9.98 -6.90 4.33
C ARG A 180 -9.01 -5.76 4.12
N HIS A 181 -9.53 -4.56 4.17
CA HIS A 181 -8.73 -3.36 4.34
C HIS A 181 -7.99 -3.41 5.68
N LEU A 182 -6.71 -3.09 5.68
CA LEU A 182 -5.85 -3.12 6.87
C LEU A 182 -5.64 -1.71 7.42
N PHE A 183 -5.17 -0.79 6.57
CA PHE A 183 -4.86 0.58 6.98
C PHE A 183 -4.93 1.56 5.80
N ALA A 184 -5.13 2.82 6.15
CA ALA A 184 -4.99 3.98 5.29
C ALA A 184 -4.22 5.05 6.06
N LEU A 185 -3.06 5.44 5.55
CA LEU A 185 -2.12 6.38 6.15
C LEU A 185 -1.93 7.61 5.26
N GLY A 186 -1.51 8.70 5.88
CA GLY A 186 -1.28 9.98 5.25
C GLY A 186 -2.55 10.83 5.03
N THR A 187 -2.38 12.00 4.42
CA THR A 187 -3.40 13.05 4.28
C THR A 187 -4.64 12.59 3.53
N GLY A 188 -4.49 11.75 2.50
CA GLY A 188 -5.62 11.23 1.73
C GLY A 188 -6.28 9.99 2.35
N GLY A 189 -5.79 9.52 3.50
CA GLY A 189 -6.31 8.33 4.16
C GLY A 189 -7.80 8.42 4.51
N SER A 190 -8.28 9.56 5.04
CA SER A 190 -9.70 9.73 5.39
C SER A 190 -10.61 9.68 4.16
N VAL A 191 -10.26 10.42 3.11
CA VAL A 191 -10.99 10.44 1.84
C VAL A 191 -11.03 9.06 1.20
N TYR A 192 -9.92 8.31 1.29
CA TYR A 192 -9.88 6.93 0.83
C TYR A 192 -10.80 6.00 1.62
N ILE A 193 -10.85 6.14 2.95
CA ILE A 193 -11.76 5.33 3.77
C ILE A 193 -13.22 5.59 3.41
N ASP A 194 -13.61 6.85 3.17
CA ASP A 194 -14.96 7.19 2.74
C ASP A 194 -15.32 6.51 1.40
N GLU A 195 -14.40 6.50 0.44
CA GLU A 195 -14.59 5.80 -0.83
C GLU A 195 -14.63 4.28 -0.66
N VAL A 196 -13.81 3.70 0.23
CA VAL A 196 -13.88 2.27 0.58
C VAL A 196 -15.24 1.91 1.20
N ILE A 197 -15.81 2.75 2.06
CA ILE A 197 -17.16 2.54 2.63
C ILE A 197 -18.19 2.50 1.49
N ARG A 198 -18.10 3.43 0.54
CA ARG A 198 -18.98 3.46 -0.64
C ARG A 198 -18.84 2.20 -1.48
N TRP A 199 -17.63 1.73 -1.74
CA TRP A 199 -17.38 0.48 -2.46
C TRP A 199 -17.87 -0.76 -1.70
N ASN A 200 -17.75 -0.79 -0.38
CA ASN A 200 -18.27 -1.87 0.46
C ASN A 200 -19.81 -1.88 0.55
N ALA A 201 -20.49 -0.80 0.20
CA ALA A 201 -21.94 -0.78 0.04
C ALA A 201 -22.41 -1.35 -1.32
N SER A 202 -21.49 -1.75 -2.20
CA SER A 202 -21.78 -2.30 -3.53
C SER A 202 -21.73 -3.83 -3.56
N ALA A 203 -22.11 -4.41 -4.71
CA ALA A 203 -22.00 -5.85 -4.95
C ALA A 203 -20.54 -6.39 -5.00
N GLN A 204 -19.53 -5.51 -4.95
CA GLN A 204 -18.10 -5.88 -4.96
C GLN A 204 -17.41 -5.63 -3.62
N SER A 205 -18.19 -5.54 -2.56
CA SER A 205 -17.70 -5.32 -1.20
C SER A 205 -16.65 -6.33 -0.78
N HIS A 206 -15.68 -5.88 0.02
CA HIS A 206 -14.66 -6.74 0.61
C HIS A 206 -13.83 -7.55 -0.42
N THR A 207 -13.48 -6.90 -1.53
CA THR A 207 -12.58 -7.47 -2.55
C THR A 207 -11.33 -6.61 -2.70
N SER A 208 -10.22 -7.23 -3.09
CA SER A 208 -9.00 -6.48 -3.44
C SER A 208 -9.24 -5.46 -4.56
N ARG A 209 -10.17 -5.76 -5.47
CA ARG A 209 -10.61 -4.83 -6.51
C ARG A 209 -11.28 -3.59 -5.94
N ALA A 210 -12.21 -3.74 -5.00
CA ALA A 210 -12.86 -2.61 -4.37
C ALA A 210 -11.83 -1.65 -3.75
N TYR A 211 -10.85 -2.19 -3.03
CA TYR A 211 -9.81 -1.39 -2.38
C TYR A 211 -8.92 -0.66 -3.38
N PHE A 212 -8.40 -1.35 -4.39
CA PHE A 212 -7.56 -0.70 -5.39
C PHE A 212 -8.32 0.31 -6.27
N THR A 213 -9.56 -0.03 -6.65
CA THR A 213 -10.39 0.87 -7.47
C THR A 213 -10.80 2.11 -6.68
N ALA A 214 -11.09 1.98 -5.38
CA ALA A 214 -11.35 3.11 -4.49
C ALA A 214 -10.15 4.07 -4.44
N LEU A 215 -8.91 3.57 -4.39
CA LEU A 215 -7.72 4.41 -4.48
C LEU A 215 -7.69 5.16 -5.82
N CYS A 216 -7.86 4.45 -6.94
CA CYS A 216 -7.89 5.07 -8.27
C CYS A 216 -8.95 6.18 -8.36
N ASP A 217 -10.13 5.97 -7.79
CA ASP A 217 -11.24 6.94 -7.79
C ASP A 217 -10.90 8.19 -6.99
N VAL A 218 -10.29 8.03 -5.81
CA VAL A 218 -9.84 9.14 -4.95
C VAL A 218 -8.77 9.97 -5.65
N LEU A 219 -7.81 9.33 -6.31
CA LEU A 219 -6.74 10.02 -7.04
C LEU A 219 -7.28 10.80 -8.25
N LYS A 220 -8.25 10.24 -8.98
CA LYS A 220 -8.93 10.93 -10.07
C LYS A 220 -9.75 12.12 -9.60
N ALA A 221 -10.44 11.96 -8.48
CA ALA A 221 -11.26 13.02 -7.90
C ALA A 221 -10.41 14.19 -7.39
N GLY A 222 -9.16 13.93 -6.98
CA GLY A 222 -8.21 14.97 -6.57
C GLY A 222 -8.61 15.70 -5.29
N HIS A 223 -9.40 15.06 -4.42
CA HIS A 223 -9.91 15.67 -3.19
C HIS A 223 -8.83 15.90 -2.12
N ASP A 224 -7.75 15.10 -2.11
CA ASP A 224 -6.57 15.39 -1.29
C ASP A 224 -5.49 16.05 -2.18
N PRO A 225 -5.13 17.33 -1.97
CA PRO A 225 -4.17 18.02 -2.82
C PRO A 225 -2.75 17.40 -2.76
N ASN A 226 -2.43 16.72 -1.67
CA ASN A 226 -1.11 16.10 -1.46
C ASN A 226 -1.00 14.68 -2.01
N SER A 227 -2.10 14.12 -2.51
CA SER A 227 -2.15 12.82 -3.17
C SER A 227 -2.49 13.00 -4.65
N GLY A 228 -1.79 12.28 -5.53
CA GLY A 228 -2.08 12.34 -6.95
C GLY A 228 -1.08 11.59 -7.81
N GLY A 229 -1.07 11.92 -9.10
CA GLY A 229 -0.34 11.14 -10.09
C GLY A 229 -0.96 9.76 -10.31
N SER A 230 -0.15 8.82 -10.79
CA SER A 230 -0.61 7.46 -11.05
C SER A 230 -0.51 6.58 -9.80
N PRO A 231 -1.45 5.65 -9.61
CA PRO A 231 -1.37 4.70 -8.51
C PRO A 231 -0.18 3.74 -8.69
N GLN A 232 0.43 3.40 -7.57
CA GLN A 232 1.48 2.39 -7.43
C GLN A 232 0.90 1.16 -6.73
N LEU A 233 1.42 -0.01 -7.06
CA LEU A 233 0.99 -1.28 -6.44
C LEU A 233 2.17 -2.21 -6.28
N VAL A 234 2.29 -2.79 -5.08
CA VAL A 234 3.15 -3.93 -4.78
C VAL A 234 2.37 -4.99 -4.00
N GLY A 235 2.84 -6.23 -4.01
CA GLY A 235 2.11 -7.32 -3.35
C GLY A 235 2.89 -8.60 -3.20
N LEU A 236 2.45 -9.42 -2.25
CA LEU A 236 2.92 -10.77 -1.99
C LEU A 236 1.79 -11.76 -2.26
N TYR A 237 2.13 -12.90 -2.85
CA TYR A 237 1.28 -14.07 -2.89
C TYR A 237 1.69 -15.07 -1.80
N ARG A 238 1.12 -16.28 -1.81
CA ARG A 238 1.52 -17.38 -0.90
C ARG A 238 2.91 -17.95 -1.18
N THR A 239 3.51 -17.64 -2.33
CA THR A 239 4.82 -18.14 -2.75
C THR A 239 5.62 -17.08 -3.51
N GLY A 240 6.94 -17.25 -3.52
CA GLY A 240 7.88 -16.31 -4.14
C GLY A 240 8.10 -15.03 -3.33
N GLY A 241 8.96 -14.16 -3.83
CA GLY A 241 9.23 -12.85 -3.24
C GLY A 241 8.15 -11.80 -3.53
N GLY A 242 8.44 -10.58 -3.10
CA GLY A 242 7.70 -9.37 -3.43
C GLY A 242 7.58 -9.11 -4.93
N ARG A 243 6.46 -8.50 -5.31
CA ARG A 243 6.15 -8.15 -6.70
C ARG A 243 5.75 -6.69 -6.82
N ALA A 244 6.32 -6.02 -7.81
CA ALA A 244 5.82 -4.75 -8.31
C ALA A 244 4.95 -4.98 -9.55
N TYR A 245 3.88 -4.19 -9.67
CA TYR A 245 2.94 -4.29 -10.78
C TYR A 245 3.02 -3.06 -11.67
N GLY A 246 2.91 -3.27 -12.98
CA GLY A 246 2.63 -2.19 -13.93
C GLY A 246 1.16 -1.82 -13.87
N ILE A 247 0.83 -0.54 -13.94
CA ILE A 247 -0.54 -0.04 -13.85
C ILE A 247 -0.93 0.71 -15.12
N SER A 248 -2.07 0.33 -15.70
CA SER A 248 -2.77 1.13 -16.69
C SER A 248 -3.75 2.04 -15.97
N TYR A 249 -3.53 3.35 -16.09
CA TYR A 249 -4.30 4.38 -15.39
C TYR A 249 -4.49 5.57 -16.32
N ASP A 250 -5.72 6.09 -16.42
CA ASP A 250 -6.07 7.23 -17.29
C ASP A 250 -5.53 7.13 -18.73
N GLY A 251 -5.57 5.92 -19.31
CA GLY A 251 -5.08 5.64 -20.66
C GLY A 251 -3.55 5.56 -20.81
N GLY A 252 -2.78 5.83 -19.75
CA GLY A 252 -1.33 5.69 -19.70
C GLY A 252 -0.87 4.37 -19.05
N ARG A 253 0.44 4.13 -19.09
CA ARG A 253 1.13 3.02 -18.42
C ARG A 253 2.13 3.55 -17.43
N TYR A 254 2.14 2.96 -16.24
CA TYR A 254 2.99 3.43 -15.16
C TYR A 254 3.64 2.25 -14.45
N PHE A 255 4.90 2.42 -14.04
CA PHE A 255 5.62 1.50 -13.18
C PHE A 255 6.22 2.30 -12.03
N HIS A 256 5.87 1.96 -10.78
CA HIS A 256 6.23 2.76 -9.60
C HIS A 256 5.86 4.26 -9.70
N GLY A 257 4.79 4.58 -10.42
CA GLY A 257 4.35 5.96 -10.62
C GLY A 257 4.96 6.64 -11.85
N LEU A 258 6.00 6.05 -12.45
CA LEU A 258 6.72 6.59 -13.60
C LEU A 258 6.06 6.17 -14.92
N PRO A 259 5.80 7.08 -15.87
CA PRO A 259 5.30 6.73 -17.19
C PRO A 259 6.23 5.77 -17.95
N VAL A 260 5.65 4.71 -18.53
CA VAL A 260 6.38 3.69 -19.32
C VAL A 260 6.07 3.84 -20.81
N PRO A 261 7.09 4.04 -21.68
CA PRO A 261 6.92 4.14 -23.13
C PRO A 261 6.39 2.86 -23.79
N TYR A 262 5.90 2.97 -25.03
CA TYR A 262 5.28 1.86 -25.78
C TYR A 262 6.22 0.75 -26.25
N ALA A 263 7.53 1.01 -26.29
CA ALA A 263 8.53 0.08 -26.85
C ALA A 263 9.26 -0.78 -25.80
N THR A 264 8.73 -0.89 -24.57
CA THR A 264 9.39 -1.64 -23.49
C THR A 264 8.89 -3.08 -23.41
N ASN A 265 9.77 -4.02 -23.06
CA ASN A 265 9.44 -5.42 -22.75
C ASN A 265 8.40 -5.51 -21.61
N SER A 266 7.11 -5.47 -21.96
CA SER A 266 6.05 -5.37 -20.96
C SER A 266 5.63 -6.73 -20.39
N ILE A 267 6.18 -7.85 -20.88
CA ILE A 267 5.92 -9.18 -20.32
C ILE A 267 6.79 -9.47 -19.09
N ALA A 268 7.78 -8.63 -18.79
CA ALA A 268 8.67 -8.79 -17.64
C ALA A 268 7.96 -8.62 -16.29
N ILE A 269 6.81 -7.93 -16.27
CA ILE A 269 6.02 -7.67 -15.07
C ILE A 269 4.54 -7.94 -15.32
N GLU A 270 3.78 -8.18 -14.25
CA GLU A 270 2.33 -8.28 -14.33
C GLU A 270 1.71 -6.88 -14.41
N TRP A 271 0.76 -6.69 -15.35
CA TRP A 271 0.04 -5.43 -15.52
C TRP A 271 -1.39 -5.52 -15.01
N ARG A 272 -1.86 -4.45 -14.39
CA ARG A 272 -3.25 -4.29 -13.95
C ARG A 272 -3.86 -2.98 -14.40
N ASP A 273 -5.17 -2.99 -14.65
CA ASP A 273 -5.92 -1.75 -14.86
C ASP A 273 -6.49 -1.17 -13.56
N GLU A 274 -7.18 -0.05 -13.67
CA GLU A 274 -7.82 0.70 -12.58
C GLU A 274 -8.92 -0.10 -11.87
N THR A 275 -9.40 -1.19 -12.48
CA THR A 275 -10.36 -2.13 -11.89
C THR A 275 -9.68 -3.36 -11.31
N PHE A 276 -8.35 -3.30 -11.14
CA PHE A 276 -7.52 -4.39 -10.64
C PHE A 276 -7.57 -5.65 -11.52
N GLN A 277 -7.98 -5.53 -12.79
CA GLN A 277 -8.01 -6.62 -13.75
C GLN A 277 -6.61 -6.85 -14.31
N ARG A 278 -6.22 -8.11 -14.48
CA ARG A 278 -4.97 -8.46 -15.19
C ARG A 278 -5.11 -8.16 -16.69
N ILE A 279 -4.18 -7.38 -17.20
CA ILE A 279 -4.13 -6.95 -18.61
C ILE A 279 -2.78 -7.29 -19.23
N ASP A 280 -2.75 -7.25 -20.55
CA ASP A 280 -1.53 -7.31 -21.35
C ASP A 280 -0.85 -5.93 -21.36
N GLY A 281 0.45 -5.87 -21.06
CA GLY A 281 1.18 -4.60 -20.93
C GLY A 281 1.47 -3.89 -22.26
N GLU A 282 1.39 -4.57 -23.40
CA GLU A 282 1.59 -3.96 -24.72
C GLU A 282 0.28 -3.38 -25.23
N THR A 283 -0.77 -4.20 -25.20
CA THR A 283 -2.07 -3.91 -25.82
C THR A 283 -3.07 -3.25 -24.87
N LEU A 284 -2.81 -3.29 -23.55
CA LEU A 284 -3.72 -2.84 -22.48
C LEU A 284 -5.08 -3.54 -22.46
N ARG A 285 -5.18 -4.69 -23.14
CA ARG A 285 -6.40 -5.49 -23.18
C ARG A 285 -6.40 -6.51 -22.05
N PRO A 286 -7.59 -6.89 -21.54
CA PRO A 286 -7.70 -8.01 -20.62
C PRO A 286 -7.03 -9.26 -21.17
N LEU A 287 -6.24 -9.95 -20.32
CA LEU A 287 -5.64 -11.22 -20.70
C LEU A 287 -6.72 -12.26 -21.03
N ARG A 288 -6.41 -13.16 -21.97
CA ARG A 288 -7.33 -14.25 -22.33
C ARG A 288 -7.62 -15.12 -21.09
N GLY A 289 -8.91 -15.30 -20.78
CA GLY A 289 -9.36 -16.05 -19.60
C GLY A 289 -9.35 -15.24 -18.29
N ALA A 290 -8.87 -14.00 -18.28
CA ALA A 290 -9.03 -13.13 -17.12
C ALA A 290 -10.52 -12.85 -16.88
N GLN A 291 -10.96 -12.96 -15.63
CA GLN A 291 -12.32 -12.58 -15.25
C GLN A 291 -12.54 -11.10 -15.60
N ARG A 292 -13.57 -10.81 -16.39
CA ARG A 292 -13.95 -9.43 -16.73
C ARG A 292 -14.49 -8.72 -15.51
N GLN A 293 -13.91 -7.55 -15.22
CA GLN A 293 -14.32 -6.72 -14.12
C GLN A 293 -15.08 -5.51 -14.65
N VAL A 294 -16.25 -5.26 -14.06
CA VAL A 294 -17.13 -4.13 -14.40
C VAL A 294 -17.34 -3.33 -13.14
N ARG A 295 -17.35 -2.00 -13.20
CA ARG A 295 -17.68 -1.19 -12.03
C ARG A 295 -19.11 -1.47 -11.57
N PRO A 296 -19.36 -1.63 -10.25
CA PRO A 296 -20.69 -1.88 -9.75
C PRO A 296 -21.57 -0.63 -9.88
N LYS A 297 -22.89 -0.83 -9.87
CA LYS A 297 -23.81 0.29 -9.64
C LYS A 297 -23.79 0.62 -8.15
N PHE A 298 -23.49 1.87 -7.81
CA PHE A 298 -23.59 2.33 -6.44
C PHE A 298 -25.05 2.59 -6.07
N PRO A 299 -25.46 2.31 -4.82
CA PRO A 299 -26.77 2.74 -4.33
C PRO A 299 -26.91 4.26 -4.53
N ASN A 300 -28.06 4.73 -5.02
CA ASN A 300 -28.32 6.16 -5.12
C ASN A 300 -28.25 6.77 -3.71
N THR A 301 -27.20 7.52 -3.41
CA THR A 301 -27.16 8.39 -2.24
C THR A 301 -28.06 9.58 -2.56
N GLY A 302 -29.37 9.41 -2.34
CA GLY A 302 -30.32 10.50 -2.49
C GLY A 302 -29.81 11.71 -1.70
N LYS A 303 -29.59 12.84 -2.38
CA LYS A 303 -29.48 14.14 -1.71
C LYS A 303 -30.77 14.32 -0.91
N LYS A 304 -30.72 14.12 0.40
CA LYS A 304 -31.71 14.73 1.29
C LYS A 304 -31.42 16.22 1.23
N GLY A 305 -32.32 16.95 0.56
CA GLY A 305 -32.32 18.41 0.54
C GLY A 305 -32.61 19.00 1.89
#